data_AF-G3HGI4-F1
#
_entry.id   AF-G3HGI4-F1
#
_cell.length_a   1.000
_cell.length_b   1.000
_cell.length_c   1.000
_cell.angle_alpha   90.00
_cell.angle_beta   90.00
_cell.angle_gamma   90.00
#
_symmetry.space_group_name_H-M   'P 1'
#
loop_
_entity.id
_entity.type
_entity.pdbx_description
1 polymer ?
#
loop_
_entity_poly.entity_id
_entity_poly.type
_entity_poly.pdbx_seq_one_letter_code
_entity_poly.pdbx_strand_id
1 'polypeptide(L)' 'MQTLLSLVKRYNPKMVKVASLLVKRTSRSVGYRPDFVGFEIPDKFVVGYALDYNEYFRDLNHICVISETGKAKYKA' A
#
# COMPACT_ATOMS: atom_id res chain seq x y z
N MET A 1 8.46 2.16 3.90
CA MET A 1 8.64 1.39 5.16
C MET A 1 10.07 1.38 5.69
N GLN A 2 11.10 1.13 4.88
CA GLN A 2 12.50 1.11 5.36
C GLN A 2 12.90 2.39 6.13
N THR A 3 12.57 3.56 5.58
CA THR A 3 12.83 4.86 6.24
C THR A 3 12.11 5.02 7.57
N LEU A 4 10.83 4.63 7.64
CA LEU A 4 10.07 4.74 8.88
C LEU A 4 10.62 3.78 9.95
N LEU A 5 10.96 2.54 9.57
CA LEU A 5 11.57 1.58 10.48
C LEU A 5 12.93 2.04 10.99
N SER A 6 13.77 2.63 10.13
CA SER A 6 15.06 3.16 10.57
C SER A 6 14.90 4.34 11.53
N LEU A 7 13.86 5.16 11.36
CA LEU A 7 13.52 6.23 12.30
C LEU A 7 13.02 5.67 13.64
N VAL A 8 12.03 4.79 13.63
CA VAL A 8 11.42 4.21 14.85
C VAL A 8 12.45 3.45 15.68
N LYS A 9 13.37 2.72 15.05
CA LYS A 9 14.44 1.98 15.74
C LYS A 9 15.37 2.87 16.57
N ARG A 10 15.51 4.17 16.25
CA ARG A 10 16.34 5.12 17.02
C ARG A 10 15.81 5.36 18.43
N TYR A 11 14.54 5.09 18.67
CA TYR A 11 13.89 5.28 19.98
C TYR A 11 13.93 4.01 20.85
N ASN A 12 14.71 2.99 20.46
CA ASN A 12 14.90 1.74 21.22
C ASN A 12 13.60 1.03 21.66
N PRO A 13 12.61 0.84 20.76
CA PRO A 13 11.44 0.04 21.09
C PRO A 13 11.85 -1.42 21.40
N LYS A 14 11.15 -2.06 22.34
CA LYS A 14 11.39 -3.48 22.68
C LYS A 14 11.28 -4.40 21.46
N MET A 15 10.32 -4.13 20.57
CA MET A 15 10.11 -4.86 19.32
C MET A 15 9.35 -3.98 18.33
N VAL A 16 9.62 -4.14 17.04
CA VAL A 16 8.84 -3.53 15.95
C VAL A 16 8.48 -4.61 14.96
N LYS A 17 7.20 -4.65 14.59
CA LYS A 17 6.66 -5.55 13.56
C LYS A 17 5.79 -4.72 12.60
N VAL A 18 5.75 -5.12 11.34
CA VAL A 18 4.95 -4.43 10.32
C VAL A 18 3.87 -5.35 9.80
N ALA A 19 2.62 -4.91 9.91
CA ALA A 19 1.49 -5.49 9.20
C ALA A 19 1.17 -4.65 7.97
N SER A 20 0.98 -5.31 6.83
CA SER A 20 0.51 -4.68 5.60
C SER A 20 -0.59 -5.51 4.99
N LEU A 21 -1.72 -4.87 4.66
CA LEU A 21 -2.82 -5.56 4.01
C LEU A 21 -2.42 -6.08 2.63
N LEU A 22 -1.70 -5.27 1.84
CA LEU A 22 -1.37 -5.57 0.44
C LEU A 22 0.14 -5.41 0.20
N VAL A 23 0.76 -6.45 -0.37
CA VAL A 23 2.14 -6.39 -0.89
C VAL A 23 2.12 -6.65 -2.39
N LYS A 24 2.70 -5.75 -3.20
CA LYS A 24 2.75 -5.92 -4.65
C LYS A 24 3.92 -6.80 -5.09
N ARG A 25 3.64 -7.77 -5.98
CA ARG A 25 4.64 -8.44 -6.81
C ARG A 25 5.07 -7.49 -7.92
N THR A 26 6.20 -6.84 -7.73
CA THR A 26 6.78 -5.89 -8.68
C THR A 26 8.29 -6.03 -8.72
N SER A 27 8.88 -5.87 -9.90
CA SER A 27 10.35 -5.84 -10.09
C SER A 27 11.00 -4.61 -9.46
N ARG A 28 10.21 -3.56 -9.14
CA ARG A 28 10.67 -2.34 -8.46
C ARG A 28 10.86 -2.50 -6.96
N SER A 29 10.61 -3.69 -6.41
CA SER A 29 10.75 -3.95 -4.98
C SER A 29 12.22 -3.87 -4.55
N VAL A 30 12.47 -3.17 -3.44
CA VAL A 30 13.80 -3.10 -2.79
C VAL A 30 14.07 -4.30 -1.86
N GLY A 31 13.31 -5.38 -2.00
CA GLY A 31 13.45 -6.61 -1.21
C GLY A 31 12.86 -6.57 0.20
N TYR A 32 12.33 -5.43 0.66
CA TYR A 32 11.68 -5.33 1.97
C TYR A 32 10.37 -6.16 2.03
N ARG A 33 10.20 -6.94 3.11
CA ARG A 33 8.99 -7.74 3.38
C ARG A 33 8.44 -7.41 4.78
N PRO A 34 7.12 -7.11 4.93
CA PRO A 34 6.47 -6.99 6.23
C PRO A 34 6.43 -8.33 6.99
N ASP A 35 6.28 -8.27 8.32
CA ASP A 35 6.13 -9.46 9.17
C ASP A 35 4.77 -10.13 9.01
N PHE A 36 3.71 -9.34 8.79
CA PHE A 36 2.35 -9.83 8.56
C PHE A 36 1.84 -9.28 7.22
N VAL A 37 1.39 -10.18 6.35
CA VAL A 37 0.87 -9.84 5.02
C VAL A 37 -0.55 -10.40 4.90
N GLY A 38 -1.50 -9.54 4.56
CA GLY A 38 -2.88 -9.99 4.25
C GLY A 38 -2.94 -10.67 2.89
N PHE A 39 -2.57 -9.94 1.84
CA PHE A 39 -2.63 -10.40 0.46
C PHE A 39 -1.38 -9.98 -0.32
N GLU A 40 -0.90 -10.89 -1.15
CA GLU A 40 0.11 -10.56 -2.16
C GLU A 40 -0.55 -10.39 -3.53
N ILE A 41 -0.46 -9.19 -4.10
CA ILE A 41 -1.21 -8.78 -5.30
C ILE A 41 -0.28 -8.53 -6.50
N PRO A 42 -0.77 -8.63 -7.76
CA PRO A 42 0.02 -8.24 -8.94
C PRO A 42 0.32 -6.73 -8.96
N ASP A 43 1.25 -6.30 -9.83
CA ASP A 43 1.54 -4.87 -10.05
C ASP A 43 0.43 -4.17 -10.84
N LYS A 44 -0.72 -3.97 -10.19
CA LYS A 44 -1.85 -3.17 -10.69
C LYS A 44 -2.10 -2.00 -9.74
N PHE A 45 -2.61 -0.89 -10.25
CA PHE A 45 -3.07 0.22 -9.40
C PHE A 45 -4.45 -0.14 -8.84
N VAL A 46 -4.56 -0.15 -7.51
CA VAL A 46 -5.78 -0.54 -6.79
C VAL A 46 -6.26 0.60 -5.90
N VAL A 47 -7.56 0.69 -5.72
CA VAL A 47 -8.28 1.70 -4.93
C VAL A 47 -9.33 1.02 -4.05
N GLY A 48 -9.92 1.76 -3.12
CA GLY A 48 -10.91 1.23 -2.17
C GLY A 48 -10.28 0.65 -0.91
N TYR A 49 -11.10 0.42 0.09
CA TYR A 49 -10.70 0.10 1.46
C TYR A 49 -9.67 1.11 2.00
N ALA A 50 -10.02 2.40 1.90
CA ALA A 50 -9.18 3.56 2.22
C ALA A 50 -7.96 3.81 1.30
N LEU A 51 -7.63 2.90 0.36
CA LEU A 51 -6.68 3.21 -0.72
C LEU A 51 -7.34 4.15 -1.73
N ASP A 52 -6.60 5.14 -2.21
CA ASP A 52 -7.17 6.21 -3.04
C ASP A 52 -6.51 6.38 -4.39
N TYR A 53 -7.19 7.18 -5.21
CA TYR A 53 -6.61 7.86 -6.35
C TYR A 53 -6.98 9.35 -6.27
N ASN A 54 -6.00 10.19 -5.94
CA ASN A 54 -6.16 11.64 -5.76
C ASN A 54 -7.32 11.97 -4.80
N GLU A 55 -7.32 11.36 -3.61
CA GLU A 55 -8.36 11.48 -2.57
C GLU A 55 -9.70 10.80 -2.87
N TYR A 56 -9.95 10.34 -4.10
CA TYR A 56 -11.17 9.60 -4.43
C TYR A 56 -11.05 8.10 -4.10
N PHE A 57 -12.22 7.45 -3.99
CA PHE A 57 -12.40 6.01 -3.76
C PHE A 57 -12.03 5.50 -2.37
N ARG A 58 -11.68 6.37 -1.41
CA ARG A 58 -11.43 5.97 0.00
C ARG A 58 -12.66 5.33 0.65
N ASP A 59 -13.85 5.78 0.24
CA ASP A 59 -15.18 5.43 0.70
C ASP A 59 -15.75 4.15 0.07
N LEU A 60 -15.01 3.50 -0.84
CA LEU A 60 -15.36 2.19 -1.38
C LEU A 60 -14.93 1.07 -0.44
N ASN A 61 -15.83 0.15 -0.09
CA ASN A 61 -15.54 -0.98 0.80
C ASN A 61 -14.62 -2.06 0.18
N HIS A 62 -14.72 -2.27 -1.13
CA HIS A 62 -13.97 -3.28 -1.87
C HIS A 62 -12.66 -2.73 -2.44
N ILE A 63 -11.64 -3.58 -2.51
CA ILE A 63 -10.40 -3.27 -3.24
C ILE A 63 -10.61 -3.60 -4.72
N CYS A 64 -10.51 -2.59 -5.58
CA CYS A 64 -10.78 -2.67 -7.02
C CYS A 64 -9.63 -2.11 -7.84
N VAL A 65 -9.57 -2.48 -9.12
CA VAL A 65 -8.67 -1.85 -10.11
C VAL A 65 -9.40 -0.65 -10.73
N ILE A 66 -8.73 0.50 -10.80
CA ILE A 66 -9.30 1.70 -11.43
C ILE A 66 -9.32 1.57 -12.96
N SER A 67 -10.45 1.92 -13.58
CA SER A 67 -10.61 1.95 -15.05
C SER A 67 -9.91 3.15 -15.68
N GLU A 68 -9.65 3.10 -16.99
CA GLU A 68 -9.08 4.25 -17.72
C GLU A 68 -9.98 5.50 -17.64
N THR A 69 -11.30 5.31 -17.72
CA THR A 69 -12.28 6.39 -17.51
C THR A 69 -12.15 7.01 -16.11
N GLY A 70 -11.98 6.18 -15.07
CA GLY A 70 -11.78 6.64 -13.70
C GLY A 70 -10.48 7.43 -13.55
N LYS A 71 -9.37 6.94 -14.11
CA LYS A 71 -8.08 7.66 -14.11
C LYS A 71 -8.19 9.03 -14.77
N ALA A 72 -8.85 9.12 -15.92
CA ALA A 72 -9.02 10.39 -16.63
C ALA A 72 -9.90 11.37 -15.82
N LYS A 73 -10.99 10.88 -15.22
CA LYS A 73 -11.95 11.71 -14.47
C LYS A 73 -11.36 12.34 -13.21
N TYR A 74 -10.52 11.58 -12.49
CA TYR A 74 -10.00 11.98 -11.18
C TYR A 74 -8.50 12.33 -11.22
N LYS A 75 -7.98 12.64 -12.41
CA LYS A 75 -6.58 13.06 -12.58
C LYS A 75 -6.38 14.42 -11.88
N ALA A 76 -5.23 14.57 -11.21
CA ALA A 76 -4.79 15.82 -10.60
C ALA A 76 -4.41 16.86 -11.66
#